data_AF-A0ABC8QWT4-F1
#
_entry.id   AF-A0ABC8QWT4-F1
#
_cell.length_a   1.000
_cell.length_b   1.000
_cell.length_c   1.000
_cell.angle_alpha   90.00
_cell.angle_beta   90.00
_cell.angle_gamma   90.00
#
_symmetry.space_group_name_H-M   'P 1'
#
loop_
_entity.id
_entity.type
_entity.pdbx_description
1 polymer ?
#
loop_
_entity_poly.entity_id
_entity_poly.type
_entity_poly.pdbx_seq_one_letter_code
_entity_poly.pdbx_strand_id
1 'polypeptide(L)'
;MAATLSLLKLPLLPSTQQHIHSKLPNPSRPFRSNLFKDSYNPEKLISESIVQLRSASVPLTALALPFFLDPKDAIAVGGEFGILEGRSVALIHPIVMGGLFCYTLYAGYLGWQWRRVRTLQNEVNELKKQVKPVPVTPQGTPPAEPPTPSPVETKIQQLNEERKELIKGSYRDRHFNAGSILLGFGVFEAIFGGLNTWFRIGKLVPGPHLFAGAAITVLWAAAAALVPSMQKGSETARNLHIALNSLNVLLFIWQIPTGIDIVFKVFEFTKWP
;
A
#
# COMPACT_ATOMS: atom_id res chain seq x y z
N MET A 1 -14.69 8.21 44.83
CA MET A 1 -15.83 7.40 45.31
C MET A 1 -15.71 6.02 44.70
N ALA A 2 -15.92 4.99 45.52
CA ALA A 2 -15.46 3.63 45.34
C ALA A 2 -16.42 2.73 44.57
N ALA A 3 -15.84 1.60 44.15
CA ALA A 3 -16.34 0.43 43.45
C ALA A 3 -17.70 -0.13 43.88
N THR A 4 -18.38 -0.81 42.93
CA THR A 4 -19.04 -2.09 43.17
C THR A 4 -19.06 -2.95 41.90
N LEU A 5 -18.36 -4.09 41.96
CA LEU A 5 -18.48 -5.25 41.06
C LEU A 5 -19.55 -6.18 41.65
N SER A 6 -20.45 -6.71 40.83
CA SER A 6 -21.38 -7.77 41.25
C SER A 6 -21.31 -8.97 40.31
N LEU A 7 -20.92 -10.11 40.90
CA LEU A 7 -20.87 -11.46 40.35
C LEU A 7 -22.18 -12.18 40.68
N LEU A 8 -22.82 -12.83 39.70
CA LEU A 8 -23.83 -13.87 39.93
C LEU A 8 -23.64 -14.98 38.89
N LYS A 9 -23.06 -16.12 39.31
CA LYS A 9 -23.73 -17.38 39.76
C LYS A 9 -24.48 -18.14 38.65
N LEU A 10 -23.81 -19.16 38.13
CA LEU A 10 -24.38 -20.28 37.36
C LEU A 10 -25.16 -21.24 38.28
N PRO A 11 -26.27 -21.84 37.81
CA PRO A 11 -26.80 -23.08 38.37
C PRO A 11 -26.51 -24.29 37.46
N LEU A 12 -26.22 -25.41 38.13
CA LEU A 12 -26.03 -26.76 37.60
C LEU A 12 -27.31 -27.35 36.99
N LEU A 13 -27.11 -28.30 36.06
CA LEU A 13 -28.07 -29.24 35.45
C LEU A 13 -29.00 -29.97 36.46
N PRO A 14 -30.11 -30.55 35.95
CA PRO A 14 -30.11 -32.01 35.88
C PRO A 14 -30.57 -32.63 34.54
N SER A 15 -29.99 -33.82 34.34
CA SER A 15 -30.28 -34.90 33.40
C SER A 15 -31.76 -35.27 33.24
N THR A 16 -32.21 -35.53 32.01
CA THR A 16 -33.10 -36.68 31.73
C THR A 16 -32.91 -37.14 30.28
N GLN A 17 -32.55 -38.42 30.17
CA GLN A 17 -32.43 -39.23 28.96
C GLN A 17 -33.84 -39.75 28.60
N GLN A 18 -34.24 -39.78 27.32
CA GLN A 18 -34.81 -40.98 26.67
C GLN A 18 -35.50 -40.74 25.30
N HIS A 19 -35.10 -41.61 24.37
CA HIS A 19 -35.83 -42.29 23.30
C HIS A 19 -36.12 -41.65 21.93
N ILE A 20 -35.81 -42.51 20.94
CA ILE A 20 -35.70 -42.40 19.49
C ILE A 20 -37.03 -42.82 18.83
N HIS A 21 -37.19 -42.44 17.55
CA HIS A 21 -38.11 -42.90 16.50
C HIS A 21 -39.30 -41.93 16.24
N SER A 22 -39.70 -41.60 15.00
CA SER A 22 -39.23 -41.92 13.65
C SER A 22 -40.05 -41.13 12.60
N LYS A 23 -39.53 -41.10 11.37
CA LYS A 23 -40.22 -40.96 10.06
C LYS A 23 -40.42 -39.56 9.43
N LEU A 24 -40.05 -39.57 8.15
CA LEU A 24 -39.95 -38.54 7.12
C LEU A 24 -41.33 -38.31 6.42
N PRO A 25 -41.45 -37.46 5.37
CA PRO A 25 -42.25 -36.23 5.32
C PRO A 25 -43.54 -36.39 4.49
N ASN A 26 -44.42 -35.39 4.50
CA ASN A 26 -45.41 -35.25 3.43
C ASN A 26 -45.62 -33.77 3.04
N PRO A 27 -45.61 -33.42 1.73
CA PRO A 27 -45.65 -32.06 1.26
C PRO A 27 -47.06 -31.69 0.77
N SER A 28 -47.57 -30.53 1.20
CA SER A 28 -48.75 -29.91 0.61
C SER A 28 -48.63 -28.37 0.66
N ARG A 29 -48.30 -27.83 -0.53
CA ARG A 29 -48.62 -26.53 -1.20
C ARG A 29 -49.46 -25.47 -0.44
N PRO A 30 -49.53 -24.20 -0.90
CA PRO A 30 -48.70 -23.50 -1.90
C PRO A 30 -48.14 -22.14 -1.41
N PHE A 31 -47.17 -21.67 -2.19
CA PHE A 31 -46.61 -20.33 -2.21
C PHE A 31 -47.68 -19.23 -2.22
N ARG A 32 -47.69 -18.37 -1.19
CA ARG A 32 -48.35 -17.05 -1.22
C ARG A 32 -47.28 -15.99 -0.98
N SER A 33 -46.94 -15.29 -2.05
CA SER A 33 -46.07 -14.13 -2.03
C SER A 33 -46.75 -12.96 -1.35
N ASN A 34 -46.36 -12.65 -0.11
CA ASN A 34 -46.60 -11.35 0.49
C ASN A 34 -45.27 -10.66 0.73
N LEU A 35 -44.90 -9.86 -0.27
CA LEU A 35 -43.86 -8.85 -0.23
C LEU A 35 -44.35 -7.72 0.69
N PHE A 36 -43.95 -7.70 1.95
CA PHE A 36 -43.90 -6.47 2.74
C PHE A 36 -42.76 -6.54 3.76
N LYS A 37 -41.71 -5.76 3.44
CA LYS A 37 -41.11 -4.76 4.33
C LYS A 37 -40.70 -5.26 5.72
N ASP A 38 -39.44 -5.66 5.86
CA ASP A 38 -38.81 -5.71 7.18
C ASP A 38 -37.38 -5.15 7.17
N SER A 39 -37.14 -4.42 8.25
CA SER A 39 -36.00 -3.58 8.57
C SER A 39 -34.67 -4.34 8.52
N TYR A 40 -33.66 -3.74 7.87
CA TYR A 40 -32.29 -4.22 7.84
C TYR A 40 -31.70 -4.14 9.26
N ASN A 41 -31.65 -5.27 9.98
CA ASN A 41 -31.01 -5.36 11.29
C ASN A 41 -29.65 -6.08 11.17
N PRO A 42 -28.52 -5.35 11.15
CA PRO A 42 -27.19 -5.91 10.87
C PRO A 42 -26.68 -6.89 11.94
N GLU A 43 -27.26 -6.89 13.15
CA GLU A 43 -26.84 -7.80 14.22
C GLU A 43 -27.30 -9.25 14.00
N LYS A 44 -28.42 -9.45 13.29
CA LYS A 44 -28.96 -10.79 13.01
C LYS A 44 -28.09 -11.55 12.00
N LEU A 45 -27.52 -10.85 11.02
CA LEU A 45 -26.66 -11.41 9.99
C LEU A 45 -25.30 -11.87 10.55
N ILE A 46 -24.78 -11.15 11.55
CA ILE A 46 -23.53 -11.49 12.24
C ILE A 46 -23.74 -12.72 13.14
N SER A 47 -24.87 -12.77 13.86
CA SER A 47 -25.20 -13.92 14.71
C SER A 47 -25.40 -15.22 13.91
N GLU A 48 -26.14 -15.16 12.80
CA GLU A 48 -26.35 -16.33 11.92
C GLU A 48 -25.04 -16.81 11.27
N SER A 49 -24.13 -15.89 10.91
CA SER A 49 -22.81 -16.23 10.37
C SER A 49 -21.87 -16.88 11.40
N ILE A 50 -21.94 -16.46 12.68
CA ILE A 50 -21.12 -17.01 13.76
C ILE A 50 -21.64 -18.40 14.19
N VAL A 51 -22.95 -18.62 14.17
CA VAL A 51 -23.56 -19.93 14.48
C VAL A 51 -23.25 -20.97 13.38
N GLN A 52 -23.18 -20.55 12.10
CA GLN A 52 -22.73 -21.41 11.01
C GLN A 52 -21.24 -21.79 11.12
N LEU A 53 -20.38 -20.88 11.61
CA LEU A 53 -18.96 -21.18 11.83
C LEU A 53 -18.72 -22.19 12.96
N ARG A 54 -19.65 -22.29 13.92
CA ARG A 54 -19.49 -23.18 15.09
C ARG A 54 -19.89 -24.63 14.83
N SER A 55 -20.50 -24.93 13.67
CA SER A 55 -20.98 -26.27 13.31
C SER A 55 -20.19 -26.94 12.19
N ALA A 56 -19.11 -26.32 11.69
CA ALA A 56 -18.18 -26.97 10.78
C ALA A 56 -17.10 -27.67 11.59
N SER A 57 -17.27 -28.96 11.86
CA SER A 57 -16.18 -29.81 12.34
C SER A 57 -15.10 -29.88 11.25
N VAL A 58 -14.09 -29.02 11.35
CA VAL A 58 -12.88 -29.16 10.55
C VAL A 58 -12.22 -30.47 10.98
N PRO A 59 -12.06 -31.46 10.10
CA PRO A 59 -11.46 -32.72 10.51
C PRO A 59 -9.99 -32.45 10.89
N LEU A 60 -9.58 -33.00 12.02
CA LEU A 60 -8.23 -32.84 12.60
C LEU A 60 -7.10 -33.34 11.67
N THR A 61 -7.44 -33.95 10.54
CA THR A 61 -6.52 -34.28 9.44
C THR A 61 -6.02 -33.06 8.66
N ALA A 62 -6.66 -31.90 8.74
CA ALA A 62 -6.18 -30.67 8.07
C ALA A 62 -4.92 -30.05 8.72
N LEU A 63 -4.57 -30.46 9.94
CA LEU A 63 -3.37 -30.00 10.66
C LEU A 63 -2.17 -30.96 10.52
N ALA A 64 -2.33 -32.11 9.86
CA ALA A 64 -1.27 -33.10 9.69
C ALA A 64 -0.69 -33.18 8.26
N LEU A 65 -1.18 -32.36 7.33
CA LEU A 65 -0.67 -32.37 5.94
C LEU A 65 0.81 -31.96 5.73
N PRO A 66 1.54 -31.27 6.63
CA PRO A 66 2.96 -31.03 6.37
C PRO A 66 3.86 -32.22 6.71
N PHE A 67 3.33 -33.32 7.26
CA PHE A 67 4.15 -34.45 7.75
C PHE A 67 4.10 -35.72 6.89
N PHE A 68 3.42 -35.69 5.73
CA PHE A 68 3.42 -36.80 4.75
C PHE A 68 3.91 -36.40 3.35
N LEU A 69 4.49 -35.20 3.19
CA LEU A 69 5.19 -34.85 1.96
C LEU A 69 6.61 -35.36 2.05
N ASP A 70 6.88 -36.46 1.35
CA ASP A 70 8.22 -36.98 1.10
C ASP A 70 9.08 -35.84 0.48
N PRO A 71 10.17 -35.38 1.12
CA PRO A 71 10.93 -34.21 0.66
C PRO A 71 11.71 -34.42 -0.66
N LYS A 72 11.46 -35.50 -1.40
CA LYS A 72 12.25 -35.91 -2.56
C LYS A 72 11.61 -35.58 -3.92
N ASP A 73 10.37 -35.10 -3.96
CA ASP A 73 9.68 -34.77 -5.22
C ASP A 73 9.33 -33.27 -5.40
N ALA A 74 10.04 -32.37 -4.71
CA ALA A 74 9.92 -30.93 -4.98
C ALA A 74 10.97 -30.40 -5.98
N ILE A 75 11.25 -31.19 -7.02
CA ILE A 75 11.88 -30.76 -8.28
C ILE A 75 10.73 -30.33 -9.18
N ALA A 76 10.56 -29.04 -9.40
CA ALA A 76 9.59 -28.63 -10.40
C ALA A 76 10.17 -28.78 -11.81
N VAL A 77 9.42 -29.61 -12.53
CA VAL A 77 8.93 -29.38 -13.88
C VAL A 77 10.02 -29.26 -14.96
N GLY A 78 10.23 -30.38 -15.65
CA GLY A 78 11.07 -30.48 -16.84
C GLY A 78 10.41 -29.99 -18.13
N GLY A 79 9.89 -28.75 -18.18
CA GLY A 79 9.40 -28.11 -19.41
C GLY A 79 7.88 -28.04 -19.62
N GLU A 80 7.04 -28.18 -18.59
CA GLU A 80 5.57 -28.24 -18.72
C GLU A 80 4.96 -26.89 -19.13
N PHE A 81 5.52 -25.78 -18.65
CA PHE A 81 5.11 -24.41 -19.01
C PHE A 81 5.97 -23.81 -20.14
N GLY A 82 6.89 -24.60 -20.71
CA GLY A 82 7.70 -24.21 -21.88
C GLY A 82 8.44 -22.88 -21.70
N ILE A 83 8.10 -21.88 -22.52
CA ILE A 83 8.77 -20.57 -22.53
C ILE A 83 8.64 -19.83 -21.18
N LEU A 84 7.59 -20.09 -20.39
CA LEU A 84 7.38 -19.42 -19.11
C LEU A 84 8.40 -19.83 -18.03
N GLU A 85 9.02 -20.99 -18.20
CA GLU A 85 10.14 -21.49 -17.38
C GLU A 85 11.49 -20.97 -17.87
N GLY A 86 11.51 -20.46 -19.10
CA GLY A 86 12.70 -20.05 -19.84
C GLY A 86 13.43 -18.85 -19.25
N ARG A 87 14.70 -18.72 -19.63
CA ARG A 87 15.59 -17.68 -19.13
C ARG A 87 15.11 -16.28 -19.48
N SER A 88 14.59 -16.05 -20.69
CA SER A 88 14.09 -14.73 -21.10
C SER A 88 13.00 -14.23 -20.15
N VAL A 89 12.02 -15.08 -19.83
CA VAL A 89 10.91 -14.72 -18.94
C VAL A 89 11.41 -14.52 -17.50
N ALA A 90 12.35 -15.35 -17.05
CA ALA A 90 12.97 -15.22 -15.72
C ALA A 90 13.74 -13.90 -15.53
N LEU A 91 14.29 -13.33 -16.61
CA LEU A 91 15.03 -12.07 -16.58
C LEU A 91 14.14 -10.82 -16.70
N ILE A 92 12.84 -10.95 -16.99
CA ILE A 92 11.92 -9.80 -17.04
C ILE A 92 11.87 -9.11 -15.68
N HIS A 93 11.61 -9.86 -14.61
CA HIS A 93 11.51 -9.34 -13.24
C HIS A 93 12.74 -8.49 -12.85
N PRO A 94 13.99 -9.00 -12.88
CA PRO A 94 15.15 -8.20 -12.47
C PRO A 94 15.40 -6.96 -13.36
N ILE A 95 15.11 -7.03 -14.67
CA ILE A 95 15.25 -5.87 -15.56
C ILE A 95 14.22 -4.79 -15.19
N VAL A 96 12.96 -5.20 -15.03
CA VAL A 96 11.87 -4.28 -14.66
C VAL A 96 12.11 -3.70 -13.27
N MET A 97 12.60 -4.48 -12.31
CA MET A 97 12.95 -3.99 -10.98
C MET A 97 14.03 -2.91 -10.99
N GLY A 98 15.06 -3.05 -11.84
CA GLY A 98 16.04 -1.99 -12.07
C GLY A 98 15.39 -0.71 -12.59
N GLY A 99 14.48 -0.83 -13.57
CA GLY A 99 13.71 0.29 -14.10
C GLY A 99 12.80 0.95 -13.06
N LEU A 100 12.05 0.15 -12.30
CA LEU A 100 11.15 0.62 -11.23
C LEU A 100 11.92 1.33 -10.12
N PHE A 101 13.13 0.88 -9.80
CA PHE A 101 13.98 1.57 -8.82
C PHE A 101 14.33 2.99 -9.28
N CYS A 102 14.86 3.13 -10.51
CA CYS A 102 15.16 4.46 -11.07
C CYS A 102 13.90 5.33 -11.19
N TYR A 103 12.77 4.73 -11.59
CA TYR A 103 11.50 5.43 -11.70
C TYR A 103 10.94 5.87 -10.34
N THR A 104 11.19 5.10 -9.28
CA THR A 104 10.86 5.47 -7.89
C THR A 104 11.63 6.71 -7.46
N LEU A 105 12.95 6.78 -7.77
CA LEU A 105 13.76 7.97 -7.49
C LEU A 105 13.26 9.19 -8.26
N TYR A 106 12.89 9.02 -9.53
CA TYR A 106 12.28 10.08 -10.34
C TYR A 106 10.93 10.56 -9.76
N ALA A 107 10.06 9.65 -9.35
CA ALA A 107 8.80 10.01 -8.68
C ALA A 107 9.06 10.78 -7.38
N GLY A 108 10.07 10.37 -6.61
CA GLY A 108 10.55 11.09 -5.42
C GLY A 108 11.02 12.51 -5.74
N TYR A 109 11.80 12.69 -6.81
CA TYR A 109 12.21 14.01 -7.29
C TYR A 109 11.00 14.90 -7.64
N LEU A 110 10.02 14.39 -8.39
CA LEU A 110 8.80 15.15 -8.71
C LEU A 110 8.03 15.57 -7.45
N GLY A 111 7.92 14.66 -6.47
CA GLY A 111 7.29 14.94 -5.18
C GLY A 111 8.03 16.01 -4.38
N TRP A 112 9.37 16.01 -4.44
CA TRP A 112 10.22 17.04 -3.84
C TRP A 112 10.00 18.41 -4.47
N GLN A 113 9.96 18.50 -5.81
CA GLN A 113 9.69 19.76 -6.52
C GLN A 113 8.30 20.31 -6.14
N TRP A 114 7.29 19.45 -6.04
CA TRP A 114 5.97 19.87 -5.58
C TRP A 114 5.97 20.35 -4.12
N ARG A 115 6.74 19.71 -3.24
CA ARG A 115 6.94 20.20 -1.87
C ARG A 115 7.61 21.58 -1.86
N ARG A 116 8.62 21.81 -2.71
CA ARG A 116 9.36 23.07 -2.80
C ARG A 116 8.44 24.26 -3.12
N VAL A 117 7.49 24.11 -4.03
CA VAL A 117 6.47 25.14 -4.34
C VAL A 117 5.75 25.66 -3.10
N ARG A 118 5.46 24.77 -2.14
CA ARG A 118 4.76 25.11 -0.88
C ARG A 118 5.71 25.72 0.14
N THR A 119 6.91 25.16 0.32
CA THR A 119 7.87 25.68 1.30
C THR A 119 8.38 27.07 0.91
N LEU A 120 8.58 27.34 -0.39
CA LEU A 120 8.92 28.66 -0.91
C LEU A 120 7.88 29.72 -0.54
N GLN A 121 6.59 29.39 -0.61
CA GLN A 121 5.53 30.32 -0.22
C GLN A 121 5.64 30.68 1.27
N ASN A 122 5.95 29.70 2.12
CA ASN A 122 6.14 29.92 3.56
C ASN A 122 7.36 30.81 3.81
N GLU A 123 8.49 30.53 3.17
CA GLU A 123 9.72 31.35 3.25
C GLU A 123 9.46 32.80 2.84
N VAL A 124 8.77 33.02 1.72
CA VAL A 124 8.37 34.36 1.25
C VAL A 124 7.48 35.07 2.27
N ASN A 125 6.51 34.37 2.86
CA ASN A 125 5.61 34.97 3.85
C ASN A 125 6.37 35.37 5.13
N GLU A 126 7.32 34.57 5.59
CA GLU A 126 8.16 34.92 6.75
C GLU A 126 9.10 36.10 6.45
N LEU A 127 9.73 36.14 5.27
CA LEU A 127 10.59 37.26 4.87
C LEU A 127 9.79 38.57 4.74
N LYS A 128 8.55 38.51 4.23
CA LYS A 128 7.67 39.69 4.17
C LYS A 128 7.33 40.27 5.54
N LYS A 129 7.29 39.45 6.60
CA LYS A 129 7.10 39.96 7.98
C LYS A 129 8.31 40.73 8.49
N GLN A 130 9.50 40.45 7.96
CA GLN A 130 10.76 41.12 8.35
C GLN A 130 10.94 42.47 7.65
N VAL A 131 10.27 42.67 6.51
CA VAL A 131 10.24 43.97 5.82
C VAL A 131 9.30 44.90 6.60
N LYS A 132 9.87 45.89 7.31
CA LYS A 132 9.08 46.95 7.96
C LYS A 132 8.31 47.74 6.89
N PRO A 133 7.03 48.10 7.11
CA PRO A 133 6.34 49.02 6.21
C PRO A 133 7.12 50.33 6.14
N VAL A 134 7.44 50.79 4.93
CA VAL A 134 7.96 52.15 4.72
C VAL A 134 6.89 53.11 5.27
N PRO A 135 7.21 53.99 6.24
CA PRO A 135 6.26 54.98 6.72
C PRO A 135 5.91 55.90 5.55
N VAL A 136 4.65 55.86 5.13
CA VAL A 136 4.11 56.79 4.14
C VAL A 136 4.01 58.15 4.82
N THR A 137 4.88 59.09 4.46
CA THR A 137 4.81 60.48 4.92
C THR A 137 3.49 61.09 4.43
N PRO A 138 2.75 61.89 5.25
CA PRO A 138 1.45 62.44 4.86
C PRO A 138 1.46 63.44 3.70
N GLN A 139 2.63 63.88 3.23
CA GLN A 139 2.76 64.77 2.07
C GLN A 139 3.23 63.97 0.86
N GLY A 140 2.36 63.76 -0.12
CA GLY A 140 2.58 62.99 -1.35
C GLY A 140 3.67 63.54 -2.28
N THR A 141 4.91 63.57 -1.80
CA THR A 141 6.11 63.84 -2.60
C THR A 141 6.83 62.50 -2.81
N PRO A 142 7.02 62.03 -4.05
CA PRO A 142 7.75 60.79 -4.30
C PRO A 142 9.20 60.93 -3.80
N PRO A 143 9.76 59.90 -3.12
CA PRO A 143 11.19 59.87 -2.84
C PRO A 143 11.99 59.98 -4.15
N ALA A 144 13.01 60.84 -4.17
CA ALA A 144 13.77 61.21 -5.38
C ALA A 144 14.73 60.12 -5.90
N GLU A 145 14.75 58.93 -5.29
CA GLU A 145 15.47 57.76 -5.81
C GLU A 145 14.64 56.50 -5.54
N PRO A 146 14.56 55.56 -6.50
CA PRO A 146 13.99 54.25 -6.21
C PRO A 146 14.80 53.64 -5.07
N PRO A 147 14.17 53.21 -3.96
CA PRO A 147 14.92 52.60 -2.86
C PRO A 147 15.66 51.39 -3.43
N THR A 148 17.00 51.39 -3.29
CA THR A 148 17.81 50.21 -3.59
C THR A 148 17.16 49.02 -2.88
N PRO A 149 16.74 47.97 -3.61
CA PRO A 149 16.00 46.87 -3.00
C PRO A 149 16.88 46.28 -1.90
N SER A 150 16.34 46.29 -0.69
CA SER A 150 17.03 45.68 0.44
C SER A 150 17.36 44.23 0.08
N PRO A 151 18.46 43.64 0.59
CA PRO A 151 18.82 42.26 0.30
C PRO A 151 17.66 41.26 0.52
N VAL A 152 16.75 41.57 1.46
CA VAL A 152 15.53 40.82 1.76
C VAL A 152 14.50 40.92 0.63
N GLU A 153 14.27 42.10 0.05
CA GLU A 153 13.36 42.29 -1.08
C GLU A 153 13.86 41.57 -2.34
N THR A 154 15.16 41.64 -2.63
CA THR A 154 15.79 40.89 -3.73
C THR A 154 15.61 39.38 -3.51
N LYS A 155 15.79 38.89 -2.28
CA LYS A 155 15.56 37.48 -1.96
C LYS A 155 14.10 37.07 -2.14
N ILE A 156 13.15 37.91 -1.73
CA ILE A 156 11.72 37.68 -1.95
C ILE A 156 11.40 37.60 -3.45
N GLN A 157 11.97 38.47 -4.27
CA GLN A 157 11.78 38.43 -5.73
C GLN A 157 12.29 37.12 -6.32
N GLN A 158 13.53 36.73 -6.00
CA GLN A 158 14.13 35.46 -6.46
C GLN A 158 13.28 34.24 -6.08
N LEU A 159 12.83 34.13 -4.82
CA LEU A 159 12.02 32.99 -4.37
C LEU A 159 10.64 32.96 -5.06
N ASN A 160 10.07 34.13 -5.38
CA ASN A 160 8.82 34.20 -6.15
C ASN A 160 9.03 33.78 -7.60
N GLU A 161 10.16 34.12 -8.22
CA GLU A 161 10.53 33.67 -9.57
C GLU A 161 10.75 32.17 -9.61
N GLU A 162 11.54 31.61 -8.68
CA GLU A 162 11.74 30.17 -8.52
C GLU A 162 10.38 29.45 -8.36
N ARG A 163 9.50 29.97 -7.51
CA ARG A 163 8.16 29.40 -7.31
C ARG A 163 7.32 29.44 -8.59
N LYS A 164 7.36 30.55 -9.35
CA LYS A 164 6.64 30.68 -10.63
C LYS A 164 7.14 29.65 -11.64
N GLU A 165 8.45 29.45 -11.72
CA GLU A 165 9.05 28.44 -12.59
C GLU A 165 8.62 27.02 -12.20
N LEU A 166 8.67 26.70 -10.90
CA LEU A 166 8.24 25.39 -10.40
C LEU A 166 6.75 25.12 -10.66
N ILE A 167 5.88 26.13 -10.56
CA ILE A 167 4.45 26.00 -10.88
C ILE A 167 4.26 25.66 -12.37
N LYS A 168 5.01 26.29 -13.27
CA LYS A 168 4.97 25.97 -14.72
C LYS A 168 5.34 24.51 -15.00
N GLY A 169 6.18 23.90 -14.18
CA GLY A 169 6.61 22.51 -14.33
C GLY A 169 5.54 21.44 -14.04
N SER A 170 4.36 21.84 -13.52
CA SER A 170 3.23 20.94 -13.20
C SER A 170 3.62 19.69 -12.37
N TYR A 171 4.52 19.87 -11.41
CA TYR A 171 5.09 18.76 -10.63
C TYR A 171 4.06 17.98 -9.81
N ARG A 172 2.95 18.60 -9.42
CA ARG A 172 1.85 17.92 -8.74
C ARG A 172 1.26 16.80 -9.59
N ASP A 173 0.86 17.13 -10.83
CA ASP A 173 0.16 16.20 -11.71
C ASP A 173 1.13 15.15 -12.26
N ARG A 174 2.38 15.57 -12.55
CA ARG A 174 3.45 14.64 -12.93
C ARG A 174 3.78 13.65 -11.82
N HIS A 175 3.89 14.10 -10.57
CA HIS A 175 4.14 13.20 -9.45
C HIS A 175 2.97 12.24 -9.23
N PHE A 176 1.72 12.73 -9.33
CA PHE A 176 0.54 11.87 -9.24
C PHE A 176 0.54 10.80 -10.33
N ASN A 177 0.72 11.18 -11.59
CA ASN A 177 0.76 10.24 -12.72
C ASN A 177 1.92 9.24 -12.58
N ALA A 178 3.12 9.71 -12.23
CA ALA A 178 4.27 8.84 -12.00
C ALA A 178 4.01 7.86 -10.86
N GLY A 179 3.43 8.32 -9.75
CA GLY A 179 3.03 7.47 -8.63
C GLY A 179 1.97 6.44 -9.00
N SER A 180 0.97 6.80 -9.82
CA SER A 180 -0.04 5.86 -10.31
C SER A 180 0.54 4.79 -11.23
N ILE A 181 1.44 5.16 -12.14
CA ILE A 181 2.16 4.22 -13.00
C ILE A 181 3.03 3.29 -12.15
N LEU A 182 3.80 3.83 -11.21
CA LEU A 182 4.66 3.05 -10.32
C LEU A 182 3.84 2.06 -9.49
N LEU A 183 2.72 2.50 -8.90
CA LEU A 183 1.84 1.64 -8.13
C LEU A 183 1.25 0.52 -8.99
N GLY A 184 0.69 0.86 -10.16
CA GLY A 184 0.08 -0.13 -11.05
C GLY A 184 1.09 -1.18 -11.51
N PHE A 185 2.14 -0.73 -12.22
CA PHE A 185 3.16 -1.64 -12.74
C PHE A 185 3.90 -2.37 -11.63
N GLY A 186 4.28 -1.69 -10.56
CA GLY A 186 4.99 -2.29 -9.44
C GLY A 186 4.20 -3.40 -8.74
N VAL A 187 2.88 -3.26 -8.60
CA VAL A 187 2.03 -4.34 -8.05
C VAL A 187 1.95 -5.53 -9.01
N PHE A 188 1.75 -5.30 -10.31
CA PHE A 188 1.74 -6.37 -11.31
C PHE A 188 3.05 -7.15 -11.30
N GLU A 189 4.17 -6.42 -11.21
CA GLU A 189 5.52 -6.95 -11.15
C GLU A 189 5.75 -7.82 -9.92
N ALA A 190 5.38 -7.33 -8.73
CA ALA A 190 5.55 -8.08 -7.48
C ALA A 190 4.78 -9.41 -7.49
N ILE A 191 3.58 -9.42 -8.06
CA ILE A 191 2.79 -10.65 -8.25
C ILE A 191 3.42 -11.54 -9.31
N PHE A 192 3.81 -10.98 -10.46
CA PHE A 192 4.43 -11.72 -11.55
C PHE A 192 5.75 -12.36 -11.14
N GLY A 193 6.62 -11.70 -10.39
CA GLY A 193 7.88 -12.27 -9.91
C GLY A 193 7.68 -13.53 -9.06
N GLY A 194 6.66 -13.52 -8.19
CA GLY A 194 6.23 -14.69 -7.44
C GLY A 194 5.70 -15.81 -8.36
N LEU A 195 4.78 -15.49 -9.27
CA LEU A 195 4.21 -16.46 -10.21
C LEU A 195 5.27 -17.06 -11.14
N ASN A 196 6.19 -16.25 -11.64
CA ASN A 196 7.27 -16.68 -12.52
C ASN A 196 8.26 -17.58 -11.78
N THR A 197 8.50 -17.32 -10.49
CA THR A 197 9.22 -18.27 -9.64
C THR A 197 8.44 -19.57 -9.52
N TRP A 198 7.14 -19.52 -9.24
CA TRP A 198 6.29 -20.70 -9.14
C TRP A 198 6.22 -21.51 -10.44
N PHE A 199 6.14 -20.89 -11.62
CA PHE A 199 6.19 -21.61 -12.91
C PHE A 199 7.49 -22.39 -13.08
N ARG A 200 8.64 -21.84 -12.65
CA ARG A 200 9.93 -22.50 -12.77
C ARG A 200 10.17 -23.59 -11.73
N ILE A 201 9.77 -23.34 -10.49
CA ILE A 201 10.18 -24.17 -9.35
C ILE A 201 9.02 -24.83 -8.61
N GLY A 202 7.78 -24.69 -9.09
CA GLY A 202 6.55 -25.35 -8.60
C GLY A 202 6.12 -24.91 -7.19
N LYS A 203 6.88 -24.01 -6.57
CA LYS A 203 6.67 -23.47 -5.22
C LYS A 203 7.22 -22.05 -5.15
N LEU A 204 6.74 -21.27 -4.18
CA LEU A 204 7.42 -20.02 -3.82
C LEU A 204 8.59 -20.37 -2.90
N VAL A 205 9.76 -19.76 -3.13
CA VAL A 205 10.89 -19.85 -2.21
C VAL A 205 10.83 -18.63 -1.29
N PRO A 206 10.37 -18.79 -0.04
CA PRO A 206 10.39 -17.69 0.91
C PRO A 206 11.83 -17.29 1.19
N GLY A 207 12.12 -16.00 1.03
CA GLY A 207 13.45 -15.44 1.22
C GLY A 207 13.39 -13.92 1.35
N PRO A 208 14.52 -13.28 1.72
CA PRO A 208 14.55 -11.84 1.99
C PRO A 208 14.01 -10.99 0.84
N HIS A 209 14.32 -11.35 -0.41
CA HIS A 209 13.85 -10.64 -1.60
C HIS A 209 12.32 -10.67 -1.73
N LEU A 210 11.71 -11.85 -1.60
CA LEU A 210 10.25 -12.01 -1.68
C LEU A 210 9.54 -11.21 -0.59
N PHE A 211 10.02 -11.29 0.65
CA PHE A 211 9.43 -10.56 1.77
C PHE A 211 9.63 -9.04 1.66
N ALA A 212 10.79 -8.59 1.18
CA ALA A 212 11.05 -7.18 0.90
C ALA A 212 10.11 -6.65 -0.19
N GLY A 213 9.96 -7.38 -1.31
CA GLY A 213 9.02 -7.03 -2.38
C GLY A 213 7.57 -6.95 -1.91
N ALA A 214 7.13 -7.90 -1.07
CA ALA A 214 5.82 -7.84 -0.45
C ALA A 214 5.63 -6.60 0.45
N ALA A 215 6.63 -6.31 1.30
CA ALA A 215 6.60 -5.12 2.17
C ALA A 215 6.58 -3.81 1.36
N ILE A 216 7.39 -3.71 0.32
CA ILE A 216 7.40 -2.58 -0.64
C ILE A 216 6.02 -2.37 -1.26
N THR A 217 5.36 -3.44 -1.66
CA THR A 217 4.01 -3.40 -2.25
C THR A 217 2.99 -2.84 -1.25
N VAL A 218 3.05 -3.28 0.01
CA VAL A 218 2.21 -2.74 1.09
C VAL A 218 2.52 -1.26 1.36
N LEU A 219 3.79 -0.88 1.38
CA LEU A 219 4.19 0.52 1.59
C LEU A 219 3.70 1.44 0.46
N TRP A 220 3.75 1.00 -0.80
CA TRP A 220 3.16 1.75 -1.92
C TRP A 220 1.65 1.93 -1.76
N ALA A 221 0.93 0.85 -1.44
CA ALA A 221 -0.51 0.91 -1.22
C ALA A 221 -0.88 1.86 -0.06
N ALA A 222 -0.18 1.74 1.07
CA ALA A 222 -0.38 2.60 2.24
C ALA A 222 -0.07 4.07 1.92
N ALA A 223 1.03 4.35 1.19
CA ALA A 223 1.37 5.70 0.79
C ALA A 223 0.33 6.30 -0.17
N ALA A 224 -0.16 5.53 -1.14
CA ALA A 224 -1.21 5.96 -2.07
C ALA A 224 -2.54 6.24 -1.36
N ALA A 225 -2.90 5.44 -0.34
CA ALA A 225 -4.11 5.63 0.44
C ALA A 225 -4.15 6.96 1.22
N LEU A 226 -3.00 7.62 1.44
CA LEU A 226 -2.93 8.93 2.09
C LEU A 226 -3.30 10.10 1.16
N VAL A 227 -3.39 9.89 -0.15
CA VAL A 227 -3.62 10.95 -1.15
C VAL A 227 -4.87 11.78 -0.86
N PRO A 228 -6.05 11.23 -0.55
CA PRO A 228 -7.23 12.03 -0.23
C PRO A 228 -7.01 12.99 0.95
N SER A 229 -6.34 12.53 2.02
CA SER A 229 -6.02 13.36 3.19
C SER A 229 -4.98 14.43 2.87
N MET A 230 -3.99 14.12 2.02
CA MET A 230 -3.01 15.09 1.55
C MET A 230 -3.63 16.18 0.67
N GLN A 231 -4.57 15.81 -0.20
CA GLN A 231 -5.31 16.76 -1.04
C GLN A 231 -6.16 17.73 -0.18
N LYS A 232 -6.68 17.26 0.96
CA LYS A 232 -7.39 18.08 1.96
C LYS A 232 -6.49 18.98 2.81
N GLY A 233 -5.17 18.97 2.62
CA GLY A 233 -4.28 19.88 3.36
C GLY A 233 -3.52 19.24 4.53
N SER A 234 -3.72 17.96 4.85
CA SER A 234 -3.10 17.34 6.03
C SER A 234 -1.57 17.23 5.90
N GLU A 235 -0.83 17.96 6.73
CA GLU A 235 0.63 17.84 6.80
C GLU A 235 1.08 16.51 7.42
N THR A 236 0.33 15.95 8.37
CA THR A 236 0.59 14.62 8.91
C THR A 236 0.55 13.55 7.82
N ALA A 237 -0.48 13.57 6.96
CA ALA A 237 -0.58 12.63 5.84
C ALA A 237 0.58 12.80 4.85
N ARG A 238 1.00 14.05 4.58
CA ARG A 238 2.14 14.35 3.70
C ARG A 238 3.46 13.83 4.25
N ASN A 239 3.72 14.06 5.53
CA ASN A 239 4.94 13.59 6.17
C ASN A 239 4.96 12.07 6.29
N LEU A 240 3.82 11.44 6.60
CA LEU A 240 3.71 9.99 6.62
C LEU A 240 3.90 9.39 5.22
N HIS A 241 3.31 9.97 4.17
CA HIS A 241 3.54 9.54 2.79
C HIS A 241 5.03 9.59 2.42
N ILE A 242 5.73 10.67 2.81
CA ILE A 242 7.17 10.80 2.58
C ILE A 242 7.93 9.73 3.37
N ALA A 243 7.63 9.54 4.65
CA ALA A 243 8.31 8.54 5.49
C ALA A 243 8.14 7.11 4.93
N LEU A 244 6.93 6.74 4.52
CA LEU A 244 6.65 5.43 3.92
C LEU A 244 7.44 5.23 2.63
N ASN A 245 7.52 6.24 1.76
CA ASN A 245 8.27 6.14 0.52
C ASN A 245 9.79 6.19 0.73
N SER A 246 10.28 6.92 1.73
CA SER A 246 11.70 6.87 2.11
C SER A 246 12.08 5.47 2.59
N LEU A 247 11.25 4.85 3.43
CA LEU A 247 11.44 3.46 3.85
C LEU A 247 11.39 2.50 2.64
N ASN A 248 10.48 2.75 1.70
CA ASN A 248 10.35 1.96 0.48
C ASN A 248 11.65 2.00 -0.35
N VAL A 249 12.22 3.19 -0.57
CA VAL A 249 13.53 3.34 -1.26
C VAL A 249 14.64 2.60 -0.53
N LEU A 250 14.69 2.69 0.81
CA LEU A 250 15.69 1.97 1.60
C LEU A 250 15.56 0.45 1.46
N LEU A 251 14.34 -0.08 1.49
CA LEU A 251 14.09 -1.50 1.26
C LEU A 251 14.44 -1.92 -0.16
N PHE A 252 14.16 -1.06 -1.15
CA PHE A 252 14.56 -1.28 -2.54
C PHE A 252 16.08 -1.44 -2.66
N ILE A 253 16.85 -0.53 -2.05
CA ILE A 253 18.31 -0.59 -2.04
C ILE A 253 18.79 -1.86 -1.31
N TRP A 254 18.20 -2.16 -0.16
CA TRP A 254 18.58 -3.31 0.66
C TRP A 254 18.38 -4.65 -0.04
N GLN A 255 17.33 -4.81 -0.86
CA GLN A 255 17.07 -6.07 -1.55
C GLN A 255 17.92 -6.29 -2.81
N ILE A 256 18.64 -5.28 -3.32
CA ILE A 256 19.45 -5.39 -4.56
C ILE A 256 20.43 -6.59 -4.51
N PRO A 257 21.25 -6.78 -3.45
CA PRO A 257 22.18 -7.91 -3.41
C PRO A 257 21.47 -9.26 -3.52
N THR A 258 20.35 -9.42 -2.80
CA THR A 258 19.56 -10.67 -2.83
C THR A 258 18.90 -10.91 -4.19
N GLY A 259 18.57 -9.85 -4.93
CA GLY A 259 18.06 -9.97 -6.29
C GLY A 259 19.16 -10.42 -7.26
N ILE A 260 20.38 -9.91 -7.11
CA ILE A 260 21.54 -10.34 -7.90
C ILE A 260 21.86 -11.82 -7.66
N ASP A 261 21.80 -12.29 -6.42
CA ASP A 261 21.98 -13.72 -6.10
C ASP A 261 20.94 -14.61 -6.81
N ILE A 262 19.69 -14.14 -6.92
CA ILE A 262 18.63 -14.84 -7.66
C ILE A 262 18.93 -14.85 -9.16
N VAL A 263 19.42 -13.73 -9.73
CA VAL A 263 19.83 -13.67 -11.13
C VAL A 263 20.92 -14.70 -11.44
N PHE A 264 21.93 -14.84 -10.58
CA PHE A 264 22.97 -15.86 -10.77
C PHE A 264 22.39 -17.28 -10.76
N LYS A 265 21.46 -17.58 -9.84
CA LYS A 265 20.73 -18.87 -9.85
C LYS A 265 19.91 -19.07 -11.11
N VAL A 266 19.28 -18.02 -11.66
CA VAL A 266 18.58 -18.10 -12.94
C VAL A 266 19.55 -18.50 -14.06
N PHE A 267 20.74 -17.90 -14.12
CA PHE A 267 21.76 -18.29 -15.11
C PHE A 267 22.29 -19.71 -14.91
N GLU A 268 22.35 -20.20 -13.67
CA GLU A 268 22.78 -21.56 -13.35
C GLU A 268 21.73 -22.61 -13.75
N PHE A 269 20.44 -22.36 -13.48
CA PHE A 269 19.40 -23.40 -13.55
C PHE A 269 18.43 -23.29 -14.75
N THR A 270 18.40 -22.19 -15.48
CA THR A 270 17.49 -22.02 -16.65
C THR A 270 18.24 -22.14 -17.97
N LYS A 271 17.52 -22.41 -19.07
CA LYS A 271 18.05 -22.37 -20.44
C LYS A 271 17.26 -21.35 -21.27
N TRP A 272 17.88 -20.87 -22.36
CA TRP A 272 17.18 -20.09 -23.39
C TRP A 272 16.13 -20.96 -24.12
N PRO A 273 15.05 -20.39 -24.69
CA PRO A 273 14.74 -18.96 -24.80
C PRO A 273 14.41 -18.34 -23.46
#